data_AF-A0A935MUG4-F1
#
_entry.id   AF-A0A935MUG4-F1
#
_cell.length_a   1.000
_cell.length_b   1.000
_cell.length_c   1.000
_cell.angle_alpha   90.00
_cell.angle_beta   90.00
_cell.angle_gamma   90.00
#
_symmetry.space_group_name_H-M   'P 1'
#
loop_
_entity.id
_entity.type
_entity.pdbx_description
1 polymer ?
#
loop_
_entity_poly.entity_id
_entity_poly.type
_entity_poly.pdbx_seq_one_letter_code
_entity_poly.pdbx_strand_id
1 'polypeptide(L)'
;MWCALPIVAFDVSFKIFDAIRPYTRLTIAEKLLELSNKVSALSNTEKEQLDFYKREYAFEIKFIEKDTTEISEFFRSGDVNRFKLYKYYDSNFTFDVDPVFGLGYDFSKKNYHQYGGIKFKGRISSFLGFYFDYRDNLEKVII
;
A
#
# COMPACT_ATOMS: atom_id res chain seq x y z
N MET A 1 9.85 3.91 6.06
CA MET A 1 9.63 4.89 4.97
C MET A 1 8.26 5.51 5.18
N TRP A 2 8.21 6.85 5.27
CA TRP A 2 6.97 7.62 5.40
C TRP A 2 5.93 7.14 4.39
N CYS A 3 4.65 7.20 4.73
CA CYS A 3 3.51 6.89 3.85
C CYS A 3 3.39 7.94 2.73
N ALA A 4 4.46 8.07 1.95
CA ALA A 4 4.59 8.79 0.71
C ALA A 4 4.97 7.71 -0.32
N LEU A 5 4.05 6.78 -0.57
CA LEU A 5 3.98 6.25 -1.93
C LEU A 5 3.72 7.49 -2.79
N PRO A 6 4.54 7.76 -3.81
CA PRO A 6 4.16 8.73 -4.81
C PRO A 6 2.92 8.11 -5.45
N ILE A 7 1.73 8.53 -5.01
CA ILE A 7 0.58 8.56 -5.89
C ILE A 7 1.00 9.60 -6.92
N VAL A 8 1.77 9.13 -7.90
CA VAL A 8 2.15 9.87 -9.08
C VAL A 8 0.87 10.47 -9.59
N ALA A 9 0.89 11.79 -9.78
CA ALA A 9 -0.23 12.59 -10.17
C ALA A 9 -1.04 11.89 -11.26
N PHE A 10 -2.23 11.43 -10.89
CA PHE A 10 -3.31 11.15 -11.84
C PHE A 10 -3.74 12.51 -12.39
N ASP A 11 -3.13 12.91 -13.49
CA ASP A 11 -3.16 14.26 -14.06
C ASP A 11 -4.58 14.71 -14.45
N VAL A 12 -5.54 13.78 -14.62
CA VAL A 12 -6.86 14.12 -15.17
C VAL A 12 -8.01 14.13 -14.15
N SER A 13 -7.85 13.65 -12.90
CA SER A 13 -9.03 13.55 -11.99
C SER A 13 -8.78 13.55 -10.49
N PHE A 14 -7.52 13.54 -10.05
CA PHE A 14 -7.19 13.34 -8.64
C PHE A 14 -6.96 14.68 -7.93
N LYS A 15 -8.02 15.44 -7.67
CA LYS A 15 -7.95 16.64 -6.82
C LYS A 15 -7.95 16.22 -5.34
N ILE A 16 -6.77 16.18 -4.74
CA ILE A 16 -6.62 16.13 -3.29
C ILE A 16 -5.98 17.45 -2.82
N PHE A 17 -6.49 18.02 -1.73
CA PHE A 17 -6.02 19.27 -1.14
C PHE A 17 -4.57 19.18 -0.64
N ASP A 18 -3.64 19.62 -1.47
CA ASP A 18 -2.19 19.46 -1.26
C ASP A 18 -1.64 20.06 0.05
N ALA A 19 -2.37 21.01 0.65
CA ALA A 19 -1.94 21.71 1.86
C ALA A 19 -1.96 20.83 3.13
N ILE A 20 -2.68 19.71 3.14
CA ILE A 20 -2.84 18.84 4.33
C ILE A 20 -2.26 17.46 4.01
N ARG A 21 -1.04 17.19 4.49
CA ARG A 21 -0.37 15.90 4.38
C ARG A 21 0.13 15.47 5.77
N PRO A 22 0.20 14.16 6.05
CA PRO A 22 -0.18 13.03 5.19
C PRO A 22 -1.70 12.79 5.15
N TYR A 23 -2.21 12.26 4.03
CA TYR A 23 -3.59 11.79 3.96
C TYR A 23 -3.78 10.48 4.70
N THR A 24 -4.96 10.31 5.28
CA THR A 24 -5.34 9.01 5.83
C THR A 24 -5.52 8.01 4.70
N ARG A 25 -5.26 6.73 4.99
CA ARG A 25 -5.48 5.66 4.01
C ARG A 25 -6.94 5.53 3.60
N LEU A 26 -7.86 5.87 4.50
CA LEU A 26 -9.30 5.88 4.24
C LEU A 26 -9.65 6.95 3.19
N THR A 27 -9.12 8.17 3.34
CA THR A 27 -9.30 9.25 2.36
C THR A 27 -8.80 8.86 0.97
N ILE A 28 -7.68 8.14 0.90
CA ILE A 28 -7.15 7.64 -0.38
C ILE A 28 -8.11 6.60 -0.98
N ALA A 29 -8.62 5.67 -0.17
CA ALA A 29 -9.57 4.65 -0.61
C ALA A 29 -10.88 5.26 -1.15
N GLU A 30 -11.44 6.27 -0.47
CA GLU A 30 -12.62 7.02 -0.94
C GLU A 30 -12.38 7.62 -2.32
N LYS A 31 -11.19 8.18 -2.56
CA LYS A 31 -10.81 8.77 -3.85
C LYS A 31 -10.63 7.72 -4.94
N LEU A 32 -10.12 6.55 -4.61
CA LEU A 32 -10.02 5.42 -5.55
C LEU A 32 -11.42 4.91 -5.96
N LEU A 33 -12.39 4.92 -5.04
CA LEU A 33 -13.78 4.60 -5.35
C LEU A 33 -14.44 5.70 -6.21
N GLU A 34 -14.19 6.97 -5.91
CA GLU A 34 -14.64 8.09 -6.76
C GLU A 34 -14.13 7.94 -8.20
N LEU A 35 -12.84 7.59 -8.35
CA LEU A 35 -12.20 7.39 -9.65
C LEU A 35 -12.76 6.15 -10.38
N SER A 36 -13.13 5.11 -9.63
CA SER A 36 -13.76 3.90 -10.18
C SER A 36 -15.09 4.21 -10.90
N ASN A 37 -15.78 5.30 -10.54
CA ASN A 37 -17.00 5.72 -11.23
C ASN A 37 -16.75 6.45 -12.55
N LYS A 38 -15.50 6.83 -12.85
CA LYS A 38 -15.09 7.59 -14.06
C LYS A 38 -14.13 6.79 -14.95
N VAL A 39 -14.11 5.46 -14.82
CA VAL A 39 -13.15 4.56 -15.50
C VAL A 39 -13.15 4.71 -17.03
N SER A 40 -14.28 5.07 -17.64
CA SER A 40 -14.37 5.31 -19.09
C SER A 40 -13.52 6.48 -19.57
N ALA A 41 -13.23 7.45 -18.70
CA ALA A 41 -12.41 8.63 -19.01
C ALA A 41 -10.90 8.39 -18.79
N LEU A 42 -10.51 7.21 -18.26
CA LEU A 42 -9.13 6.88 -17.95
C LEU A 42 -8.42 6.23 -19.14
N SER A 43 -7.15 6.58 -19.32
CA SER A 43 -6.21 5.86 -20.18
C SER A 43 -5.95 4.43 -19.68
N ASN A 44 -5.33 3.59 -20.51
CA ASN A 44 -5.00 2.22 -20.12
C ASN A 44 -4.04 2.18 -18.91
N THR A 45 -3.01 3.02 -18.93
CA THR A 45 -2.05 3.16 -17.82
C THR A 45 -2.74 3.57 -16.52
N GLU A 46 -3.67 4.52 -16.59
CA GLU A 46 -4.44 4.98 -15.42
C GLU A 46 -5.36 3.90 -14.85
N LYS A 47 -5.95 3.07 -15.71
CA LYS A 47 -6.74 1.91 -15.27
C LYS A 47 -5.87 0.89 -14.54
N GLU A 48 -4.71 0.56 -15.09
CA GLU A 48 -3.75 -0.35 -14.46
C GLU A 48 -3.27 0.18 -13.11
N GLN A 49 -3.02 1.48 -13.01
CA GLN A 49 -2.67 2.14 -11.75
C GLN A 49 -3.84 2.11 -10.76
N LEU A 50 -5.06 2.40 -11.20
CA LEU A 50 -6.25 2.32 -10.36
C LEU A 50 -6.42 0.91 -9.79
N ASP A 51 -6.29 -0.11 -10.63
CA ASP A 51 -6.38 -1.52 -10.22
C ASP A 51 -5.24 -1.90 -9.26
N PHE A 52 -4.03 -1.41 -9.51
CA PHE A 52 -2.92 -1.58 -8.57
C PHE A 52 -3.24 -0.98 -7.19
N TYR A 53 -3.71 0.26 -7.14
CA TYR A 53 -4.00 0.92 -5.88
C TYR A 53 -5.23 0.34 -5.17
N LYS A 54 -6.30 -0.03 -5.88
CA LYS A 54 -7.46 -0.69 -5.25
C LYS A 54 -7.06 -1.97 -4.52
N ARG A 55 -6.09 -2.72 -5.04
CA ARG A 55 -5.53 -3.91 -4.37
C ARG A 55 -4.76 -3.57 -3.09
N GLU A 56 -4.02 -2.46 -3.08
CA GLU A 56 -3.27 -1.99 -1.90
C GLU A 56 -4.19 -1.41 -0.81
N TYR A 57 -5.36 -0.87 -1.18
CA TYR A 57 -6.35 -0.25 -0.29
C TYR A 57 -7.62 -1.11 -0.08
N ALA A 58 -7.55 -2.41 -0.39
CA ALA A 58 -8.72 -3.29 -0.37
C ALA A 58 -9.43 -3.36 1.00
N PHE A 59 -8.68 -3.30 2.10
CA PHE A 59 -9.26 -3.33 3.45
C PHE A 59 -9.98 -2.03 3.80
N GLU A 60 -9.44 -0.88 3.37
CA GLU A 60 -10.11 0.40 3.53
C GLU A 60 -11.38 0.49 2.66
N ILE A 61 -11.33 -0.05 1.44
CA ILE A 61 -12.50 -0.12 0.56
C ILE A 61 -13.60 -0.99 1.18
N LYS A 62 -13.27 -2.21 1.63
CA LYS A 62 -14.22 -3.09 2.32
C LYS A 62 -14.87 -2.40 3.53
N PHE A 63 -14.08 -1.65 4.29
CA PHE A 63 -14.59 -0.91 5.43
C PHE A 63 -15.58 0.20 5.02
N ILE A 64 -15.28 0.97 3.97
CA ILE A 64 -16.18 2.00 3.41
C ILE A 64 -17.49 1.38 2.91
N GLU A 65 -17.39 0.24 2.22
CA GLU A 65 -18.53 -0.51 1.67
C GLU A 65 -19.32 -1.27 2.74
N LYS A 66 -18.87 -1.23 4.01
CA LYS A 66 -19.45 -1.97 5.15
C LYS A 66 -19.51 -3.48 4.92
N ASP A 67 -18.53 -4.02 4.19
CA ASP A 67 -18.37 -5.45 4.00
C ASP A 67 -17.91 -6.10 5.32
N THR A 68 -18.70 -7.07 5.78
CA THR A 68 -18.48 -7.83 7.02
C THR A 68 -17.80 -9.18 6.76
N THR A 69 -17.45 -9.48 5.51
CA THR A 69 -16.77 -10.73 5.14
C THR A 69 -15.38 -10.75 5.73
N GLU A 70 -15.20 -11.60 6.74
CA GLU A 70 -13.92 -11.83 7.40
C GLU A 70 -12.88 -12.42 6.43
N ILE A 71 -11.63 -12.01 6.60
CA ILE A 71 -10.49 -12.56 5.87
C ILE A 71 -9.44 -12.96 6.89
N SER A 72 -8.92 -14.17 6.77
CA SER A 72 -7.73 -14.62 7.50
C SER A 72 -6.94 -15.55 6.60
N GLU A 73 -5.87 -15.04 6.01
CA GLU A 73 -5.16 -15.74 4.93
C GLU A 73 -3.65 -15.63 5.08
N PHE A 74 -2.97 -16.76 4.94
CA PHE A 74 -1.52 -16.85 4.81
C PHE A 74 -1.13 -17.10 3.35
N PHE A 75 -0.02 -16.50 2.90
CA PHE A 75 0.63 -16.79 1.62
C PHE A 75 -0.25 -16.74 0.36
N ARG A 76 -1.33 -15.94 0.37
CA ARG A 76 -2.21 -15.86 -0.81
C ARG A 76 -1.63 -14.90 -1.86
N SER A 77 -1.00 -15.47 -2.88
CA SER A 77 -0.72 -14.82 -4.16
C SER A 77 -1.83 -15.20 -5.14
N GLY A 78 -2.58 -14.21 -5.66
CA GLY A 78 -3.55 -14.43 -6.73
C GLY A 78 -3.49 -13.25 -7.70
N ASP A 79 -4.08 -13.40 -8.89
CA ASP A 79 -4.00 -12.40 -9.98
C ASP A 79 -4.41 -10.98 -9.54
N VAL A 80 -5.30 -10.90 -8.54
CA VAL A 80 -5.88 -9.67 -8.00
C VAL A 80 -5.28 -9.30 -6.63
N ASN A 81 -4.27 -10.00 -6.10
CA ASN A 81 -3.79 -9.73 -4.74
C ASN A 81 -2.26 -9.63 -4.69
N ARG A 82 -1.75 -8.48 -4.23
CA ARG A 82 -0.33 -8.33 -3.89
C ARG A 82 0.02 -9.39 -2.84
N PHE A 83 1.12 -10.13 -3.11
CA PHE A 83 1.67 -11.08 -2.15
C PHE A 83 1.83 -10.39 -0.80
N LYS A 84 1.20 -10.98 0.22
CA LYS A 84 1.49 -10.66 1.61
C LYS A 84 1.68 -11.94 2.38
N LEU A 85 2.48 -11.85 3.43
CA LEU A 85 2.75 -13.00 4.28
C LEU A 85 1.48 -13.42 5.03
N TYR A 86 0.81 -12.46 5.66
CA TYR A 86 -0.47 -12.69 6.34
C TYR A 86 -1.36 -11.46 6.26
N LYS A 87 -2.67 -11.70 6.11
CA LYS A 87 -3.70 -10.65 6.22
C LYS A 87 -4.87 -11.13 7.05
N TYR A 88 -5.37 -10.22 7.87
CA TYR A 88 -6.60 -10.37 8.64
C TYR A 88 -7.49 -9.14 8.43
N TYR A 89 -8.78 -9.37 8.23
CA TYR A 89 -9.79 -8.34 8.17
C TYR A 89 -11.07 -8.81 8.87
N ASP A 90 -11.58 -7.93 9.73
CA ASP A 90 -12.96 -7.84 10.18
C ASP A 90 -13.38 -6.35 10.10
N SER A 91 -14.68 -6.11 10.13
CA SER A 91 -15.31 -4.80 10.30
C SER A 91 -14.64 -3.91 11.36
N ASN A 92 -14.24 -4.48 12.50
CA ASN A 92 -13.64 -3.74 13.61
C ASN A 92 -12.12 -3.85 13.73
N PHE A 93 -11.46 -4.74 13.00
CA PHE A 93 -10.02 -4.91 13.13
C PHE A 93 -9.38 -5.32 11.81
N THR A 94 -8.26 -4.70 11.48
CA THR A 94 -7.46 -5.12 10.33
C THR A 94 -6.01 -5.27 10.74
N PHE A 95 -5.35 -6.26 10.15
CA PHE A 95 -3.92 -6.48 10.33
C PHE A 95 -3.34 -7.06 9.06
N ASP A 96 -2.20 -6.56 8.64
CA ASP A 96 -1.38 -7.18 7.62
C ASP A 96 0.09 -7.14 8.01
N VAL A 97 0.84 -8.12 7.55
CA VAL A 97 2.28 -8.21 7.79
C VAL A 97 2.97 -8.77 6.56
N ASP A 98 4.10 -8.15 6.25
CA ASP A 98 4.94 -8.42 5.08
C ASP A 98 6.42 -8.41 5.48
N PRO A 99 7.21 -9.41 5.08
CA PRO A 99 8.65 -9.30 5.08
C PRO A 99 9.09 -8.27 4.03
N VAL A 100 10.14 -7.52 4.34
CA VAL A 100 10.77 -6.57 3.42
C VAL A 100 12.21 -7.01 3.22
N PHE A 101 12.59 -7.27 1.98
CA PHE A 101 13.97 -7.60 1.64
C PHE A 101 14.33 -6.94 0.32
N GLY A 102 15.58 -6.55 0.18
CA GLY A 102 16.08 -5.98 -1.07
C GLY A 102 17.59 -6.00 -1.15
N LEU A 103 18.06 -5.99 -2.39
CA LEU A 103 19.46 -6.01 -2.78
C LEU A 103 19.68 -4.90 -3.80
N GLY A 104 20.78 -4.18 -3.66
CA GLY A 104 21.19 -3.10 -4.54
C GLY A 104 22.69 -3.13 -4.77
N TYR A 105 23.10 -2.78 -5.98
CA TYR A 105 24.51 -2.62 -6.33
C TYR A 105 24.71 -1.27 -7.02
N ASP A 106 25.59 -0.45 -6.45
CA ASP A 106 26.02 0.80 -7.04
C ASP A 106 27.35 0.58 -7.79
N PHE A 107 27.28 0.57 -9.12
CA PHE A 107 28.44 0.38 -9.98
C PHE A 107 29.47 1.52 -9.89
N SER A 108 29.03 2.75 -9.61
CA SER A 108 29.91 3.90 -9.52
C SER A 108 30.73 3.88 -8.23
N LYS A 109 30.12 3.46 -7.12
CA LYS A 109 30.76 3.42 -5.80
C LYS A 109 31.34 2.06 -5.43
N LYS A 110 31.13 1.02 -6.25
CA LYS A 110 31.40 -0.39 -5.93
C LYS A 110 30.80 -0.81 -4.58
N ASN A 111 29.59 -0.32 -4.30
CA ASN A 111 28.92 -0.55 -3.03
C ASN A 111 27.80 -1.57 -3.20
N TYR A 112 27.79 -2.54 -2.29
CA TYR A 112 26.70 -3.48 -2.12
C TYR A 112 25.80 -3.02 -0.98
N HIS A 113 24.50 -2.95 -1.24
CA HIS A 113 23.47 -2.63 -0.26
C HIS A 113 22.51 -3.81 -0.15
N GLN A 114 22.34 -4.31 1.06
CA GLN A 114 21.32 -5.30 1.39
C GLN A 114 20.47 -4.74 2.51
N TYR A 115 19.16 -4.98 2.46
CA TYR A 115 18.30 -4.72 3.58
C TYR A 115 17.30 -5.85 3.81
N GLY A 116 17.00 -6.08 5.07
CA GLY A 116 16.03 -7.06 5.54
C GLY A 116 15.17 -6.43 6.63
N GLY A 117 13.91 -6.83 6.72
CA GLY A 117 12.96 -6.14 7.58
C GLY A 117 11.58 -6.74 7.60
N ILE A 118 10.72 -6.09 8.37
CA ILE A 118 9.32 -6.44 8.51
C ILE A 118 8.48 -5.17 8.52
N LYS A 119 7.33 -5.26 7.88
CA LYS A 119 6.35 -4.19 7.84
C LYS A 119 5.01 -4.77 8.22
N PHE A 120 4.27 -4.09 9.07
CA PHE A 120 2.89 -4.45 9.38
C PHE A 120 2.06 -3.20 9.62
N LYS A 121 0.78 -3.28 9.30
CA LYS A 121 -0.16 -2.20 9.54
C LYS A 121 -1.54 -2.75 9.84
N GLY A 122 -2.40 -1.88 10.30
CA GLY A 122 -3.75 -2.26 10.66
C GLY A 122 -4.56 -1.13 11.24
N ARG A 123 -5.75 -1.49 11.68
CA ARG A 123 -6.77 -0.58 12.20
C ARG A 123 -7.50 -1.26 13.35
N ILE A 124 -7.86 -0.47 14.36
CA ILE A 124 -8.80 -0.85 15.41
C ILE A 124 -9.99 0.10 15.31
N SER A 125 -11.12 -0.44 14.87
CA SER A 125 -12.38 0.26 14.61
C SER A 125 -12.15 1.54 13.81
N SER A 126 -12.92 2.60 14.02
CA SER A 126 -12.71 3.88 13.33
C SER A 126 -11.71 4.80 14.04
N PHE A 127 -11.18 4.40 15.21
CA PHE A 127 -10.49 5.33 16.11
C PHE A 127 -8.97 5.34 15.94
N LEU A 128 -8.35 4.20 15.60
CA LEU A 128 -6.88 4.09 15.55
C LEU A 128 -6.42 3.27 14.34
N GLY A 129 -5.52 3.86 13.57
CA GLY A 129 -4.69 3.15 12.60
C GLY A 129 -3.26 3.05 13.09
N PHE A 130 -2.58 1.94 12.80
CA PHE A 130 -1.17 1.76 13.11
C PHE A 130 -0.39 1.30 11.88
N TYR A 131 0.88 1.68 11.84
CA TYR A 131 1.82 1.33 10.79
C TYR A 131 3.20 1.19 11.41
N PHE A 132 3.87 0.09 11.10
CA PHE A 132 5.23 -0.19 11.52
C PHE A 132 6.04 -0.69 10.32
N ASP A 133 7.26 -0.17 10.17
CA ASP A 133 8.18 -0.49 9.08
C ASP A 133 9.60 -0.46 9.64
N TYR A 134 10.13 -1.64 9.92
CA TYR A 134 11.49 -1.82 10.38
C TYR A 134 12.34 -2.41 9.27
N ARG A 135 13.52 -1.84 9.05
CA ARG A 135 14.50 -2.30 8.07
C ARG A 135 15.89 -2.18 8.65
N ASP A 136 16.59 -3.29 8.67
CA ASP A 136 18.01 -3.36 8.93
C ASP A 136 18.76 -3.23 7.60
N ASN A 137 19.81 -2.40 7.59
CA ASN A 137 20.56 -2.07 6.38
C ASN A 137 22.01 -2.49 6.56
N LEU A 138 22.50 -3.29 5.61
CA LEU A 138 23.90 -3.64 5.47
C LEU A 138 24.46 -2.93 4.24
N GLU A 139 25.37 -1.99 4.46
CA GLU A 139 26.18 -1.39 3.40
C GLU A 139 27.59 -1.95 3.45
N LYS A 140 28.08 -2.46 2.32
CA LYS A 140 29.42 -3.00 2.19
C LYS A 140 30.10 -2.44 0.95
N VAL A 141 31.21 -1.72 1.15
CA VAL A 141 32.10 -1.31 0.06
C VAL A 141 32.86 -2.55 -0.42
N ILE A 142 32.81 -2.84 -1.72
CA ILE A 142 33.62 -3.87 -2.33
C ILE A 142 34.94 -3.22 -2.77
N ILE A 143 36.01 -3.53 -2.04
CA ILE A 143 37.38 -3.07 -2.30
C ILE A 143 38.00 -3.94 -3.39
#